data_AF-X6KZA0-F1
#
_entry.id   AF-X6KZA0-F1
#
_cell.length_a   1.000
_cell.length_b   1.000
_cell.length_c   1.000
_cell.angle_alpha   90.00
_cell.angle_beta   90.00
_cell.angle_gamma   90.00
#
_symmetry.space_group_name_H-M   'P 1'
#
loop_
_entity.id
_entity.type
_entity.pdbx_description
1 polymer ?
#
loop_
_entity_poly.entity_id
_entity_poly.type
_entity_poly.pdbx_seq_one_letter_code
_entity_poly.pdbx_strand_id
1 'polypeptide(L)'
;MERRQVLLAAEQQIDRLEDKRAEIEETLRDLTEDIRDIQARLRSGEVDRKAEASKPLSELKYWLKAIRETEAEIDAIRRKDLAITDAYGLDLDAARFEIGCRLARIRPCCGAEEVPE
;
A
#
# COMPACT_ATOMS: atom_id res chain seq x y z
N MET A 1 17.76 22.86 -10.23
CA MET A 1 18.41 21.60 -10.64
C MET A 1 18.26 20.53 -9.57
N GLU A 2 18.38 20.89 -8.29
CA GLU A 2 18.27 20.02 -7.10
C GLU A 2 16.94 19.24 -6.97
N ARG A 3 15.77 19.87 -7.21
CA ARG A 3 14.46 19.18 -7.18
C ARG A 3 14.34 18.04 -8.21
N ARG A 4 15.02 18.12 -9.36
CA ARG A 4 14.99 17.06 -10.39
C ARG A 4 15.81 15.84 -9.97
N GLN A 5 16.90 16.04 -9.23
CA GLN A 5 17.73 14.92 -8.74
C GLN A 5 17.04 14.13 -7.62
N VAL A 6 16.26 14.81 -6.76
CA VAL A 6 15.49 14.15 -5.70
C VAL A 6 14.37 13.28 -6.26
N LEU A 7 13.64 13.76 -7.27
CA LEU A 7 12.58 12.98 -7.94
C LEU A 7 13.12 11.71 -8.62
N LEU A 8 14.23 11.84 -9.36
CA LEU A 8 14.87 10.68 -10.02
C LEU A 8 15.36 9.62 -9.03
N ALA A 9 15.84 10.03 -7.85
CA ALA A 9 16.27 9.10 -6.81
C ALA A 9 15.08 8.39 -6.12
N ALA A 10 13.94 9.06 -5.98
CA ALA A 10 12.72 8.48 -5.42
C ALA A 10 12.08 7.47 -6.39
N GLU A 11 12.01 7.80 -7.68
CA GLU A 11 11.53 6.91 -8.74
C GLU A 11 12.36 5.61 -8.79
N GLN A 12 13.69 5.73 -8.82
CA GLN A 12 14.58 4.55 -8.80
C GLN A 12 14.42 3.67 -7.55
N GLN A 13 14.11 4.29 -6.41
CA GLN A 13 13.86 3.55 -5.16
C GLN A 13 12.51 2.83 -5.19
N ILE A 14 11.46 3.43 -5.78
CA ILE A 14 10.16 2.78 -5.96
C ILE A 14 10.32 1.58 -6.90
N ASP A 15 10.95 1.75 -8.06
CA ASP A 15 11.15 0.67 -9.04
C ASP A 15 11.85 -0.52 -8.38
N ARG A 16 12.91 -0.26 -7.61
CA ARG A 16 13.63 -1.30 -6.85
C ARG A 16 12.75 -2.02 -5.83
N LEU A 17 11.85 -1.30 -5.15
CA LEU A 17 10.93 -1.89 -4.18
C LEU A 17 9.83 -2.69 -4.88
N GLU A 18 9.39 -2.26 -6.06
CA GLU A 18 8.43 -3.01 -6.91
C GLU A 18 9.03 -4.30 -7.44
N ASP A 19 10.28 -4.28 -7.92
CA ASP A 19 11.03 -5.48 -8.30
C ASP A 19 11.14 -6.45 -7.13
N LYS A 20 11.51 -5.93 -5.96
CA LYS A 20 11.61 -6.74 -4.74
C LYS A 20 10.25 -7.29 -4.30
N ARG A 21 9.17 -6.54 -4.48
CA ARG A 21 7.80 -7.02 -4.22
C ARG A 21 7.46 -8.19 -5.14
N ALA A 22 7.80 -8.11 -6.43
CA ALA A 22 7.59 -9.19 -7.39
C ALA A 22 8.37 -10.46 -7.04
N GLU A 23 9.65 -10.33 -6.65
CA GLU A 23 10.47 -11.47 -6.19
C GLU A 23 9.86 -12.15 -4.95
N ILE A 24 9.33 -11.39 -3.99
CA ILE A 24 8.71 -11.97 -2.80
C ILE A 24 7.36 -12.63 -3.15
N GLU A 25 6.59 -12.07 -4.09
CA GLU A 25 5.36 -12.72 -4.57
C GLU A 25 5.63 -14.08 -5.23
N GLU A 26 6.71 -14.19 -6.01
CA GLU A 26 7.17 -15.46 -6.58
C GLU A 26 7.56 -16.45 -5.47
N THR A 27 8.40 -16.02 -4.53
CA THR A 27 8.82 -16.85 -3.39
C THR A 27 7.62 -17.36 -2.56
N LEU A 28 6.59 -16.53 -2.34
CA LEU A 28 5.37 -16.94 -1.64
C LEU A 28 4.56 -17.98 -2.42
N ARG A 29 4.55 -17.88 -3.75
CA ARG A 29 3.88 -18.86 -4.61
C ARG A 29 4.55 -20.22 -4.46
N ASP A 30 5.87 -20.26 -4.57
CA ASP A 30 6.67 -21.48 -4.45
C ASP A 30 6.49 -22.13 -3.06
N LEU A 31 6.60 -21.34 -1.99
CA LEU A 31 6.36 -21.84 -0.62
C LEU A 31 4.94 -22.36 -0.42
N THR A 32 3.95 -21.78 -1.09
CA THR A 32 2.57 -22.27 -1.05
C THR A 32 2.46 -23.64 -1.74
N GLU A 33 3.18 -23.85 -2.84
CA GLU A 33 3.25 -25.14 -3.53
C GLU A 33 3.96 -26.19 -2.68
N ASP A 34 5.10 -25.87 -2.07
CA ASP A 34 5.81 -26.75 -1.15
C ASP A 34 4.94 -27.20 0.03
N ILE A 35 4.18 -26.25 0.62
CA ILE A 35 3.25 -26.58 1.71
C ILE A 35 2.14 -27.51 1.24
N ARG A 36 1.64 -27.35 0.01
CA ARG A 36 0.62 -28.25 -0.57
C ARG A 36 1.17 -29.65 -0.80
N ASP A 37 2.41 -29.76 -1.28
CA ASP A 37 3.08 -31.06 -1.48
C ASP A 37 3.29 -31.79 -0.14
N ILE A 38 3.78 -31.07 0.88
CA ILE A 38 3.91 -31.61 2.24
C ILE A 38 2.55 -32.06 2.77
N GLN A 39 1.47 -31.29 2.56
CA GLN A 39 0.11 -31.71 2.95
C GLN A 39 -0.38 -32.94 2.19
N ALA A 40 0.05 -33.16 0.94
CA ALA A 40 -0.30 -34.35 0.18
C ALA A 40 0.43 -35.58 0.72
N ARG A 41 1.75 -35.48 0.96
CA ARG A 41 2.59 -36.51 1.59
C ARG A 41 2.15 -36.84 3.03
N LEU A 42 1.62 -35.86 3.75
CA LEU A 42 1.03 -36.09 5.07
C LEU A 42 -0.24 -36.93 5.01
N ARG A 43 -1.05 -36.71 3.97
CA ARG A 43 -2.32 -37.42 3.74
C ARG A 43 -2.10 -38.83 3.21
N SER A 44 -1.02 -39.09 2.47
CA SER A 44 -0.61 -40.43 2.04
C SER A 44 -0.08 -41.29 3.21
N GLY A 45 0.21 -40.69 4.37
CA GLY A 45 0.74 -41.38 5.53
C GLY A 45 2.24 -41.69 5.43
N GLU A 46 2.95 -41.07 4.48
CA GLU A 46 4.38 -41.30 4.23
C GLU A 46 5.33 -40.67 5.27
N VAL A 47 4.86 -39.77 6.15
CA VAL A 47 5.77 -38.96 6.99
C VAL A 47 5.20 -38.54 8.36
N ASP A 48 6.11 -38.29 9.32
CA ASP A 48 5.79 -37.84 10.68
C ASP A 48 5.37 -36.36 10.70
N ARG A 49 4.18 -36.09 11.22
CA ARG A 49 3.35 -34.92 10.87
C ARG A 49 3.85 -33.56 11.34
N LYS A 50 4.71 -33.54 12.36
CA LYS A 50 5.04 -32.29 13.07
C LYS A 50 6.37 -31.68 12.67
N ALA A 51 7.36 -32.48 12.28
CA ALA A 51 8.70 -31.98 12.02
C ALA A 51 8.79 -31.27 10.66
N GLU A 52 8.29 -31.89 9.58
CA GLU A 52 8.44 -31.36 8.22
C GLU A 52 7.60 -30.10 7.93
N ALA A 53 6.39 -29.96 8.51
CA ALA A 53 5.49 -28.86 8.18
C ALA A 53 5.85 -27.53 8.90
N SER A 54 6.58 -27.58 10.01
CA SER A 54 6.80 -26.40 10.86
C SER A 54 7.73 -25.36 10.23
N LYS A 55 8.79 -25.80 9.55
CA LYS A 55 9.79 -24.94 8.92
C LYS A 55 9.23 -24.17 7.70
N PRO A 56 8.60 -24.81 6.70
CA PRO A 56 7.98 -24.10 5.56
C PRO A 56 6.90 -23.12 5.99
N LEU A 57 6.08 -23.48 6.99
CA LEU A 57 5.06 -22.59 7.54
C LEU A 57 5.68 -21.35 8.22
N SER A 58 6.84 -21.50 8.86
CA SER A 58 7.55 -20.37 9.46
C SER A 58 8.16 -19.44 8.41
N GLU A 59 8.72 -19.99 7.34
CA GLU A 59 9.26 -19.25 6.20
C GLU A 59 8.15 -18.50 5.45
N LEU A 60 7.00 -19.13 5.22
CA LEU A 60 5.83 -18.48 4.62
C LEU A 60 5.38 -17.26 5.44
N LYS A 61 5.27 -17.40 6.77
CA LYS A 61 4.89 -16.29 7.66
C LYS A 61 5.90 -15.14 7.62
N TYR A 62 7.19 -15.45 7.53
CA TYR A 62 8.25 -14.47 7.41
C TYR A 62 8.10 -13.65 6.13
N TRP A 63 7.93 -14.31 4.98
CA TRP A 63 7.81 -13.62 3.70
C TRP A 63 6.51 -12.82 3.56
N LEU A 64 5.39 -13.31 4.11
CA LEU A 64 4.14 -12.54 4.17
C LEU A 64 4.31 -11.23 4.94
N LYS A 65 5.11 -11.23 6.00
CA LYS A 65 5.43 -10.01 6.74
C LYS A 65 6.31 -9.07 5.90
N ALA A 66 7.34 -9.60 5.25
CA ALA A 66 8.23 -8.83 4.40
C ALA A 66 7.51 -8.14 3.22
N ILE A 67 6.51 -8.78 2.60
CA ILE A 67 5.66 -8.11 1.58
C ILE A 67 4.92 -6.93 2.19
N ARG A 68 4.21 -7.13 3.30
CA ARG A 68 3.40 -6.06 3.90
C ARG A 68 4.24 -4.85 4.30
N GLU A 69 5.46 -5.08 4.77
CA GLU A 69 6.42 -4.00 5.08
C GLU A 69 6.87 -3.28 3.81
N THR A 70 7.18 -4.03 2.75
CA THR A 70 7.57 -3.46 1.43
C THR A 70 6.43 -2.62 0.82
N GLU A 71 5.19 -3.13 0.86
CA GLU A 71 4.01 -2.41 0.38
C GLU A 71 3.76 -1.12 1.15
N ALA A 72 3.91 -1.15 2.48
CA ALA A 72 3.79 0.04 3.32
C ALA A 72 4.86 1.10 3.01
N GLU A 73 6.09 0.67 2.68
CA GLU A 73 7.17 1.58 2.30
C GLU A 73 6.93 2.22 0.93
N ILE A 74 6.47 1.45 -0.07
CA ILE A 74 6.07 1.97 -1.39
C ILE A 74 4.97 3.02 -1.23
N ASP A 75 3.92 2.73 -0.45
CA ASP A 75 2.83 3.67 -0.19
C ASP A 75 3.30 4.95 0.51
N ALA A 76 4.23 4.83 1.46
CA ALA A 76 4.80 5.98 2.15
C ALA A 76 5.62 6.88 1.21
N ILE A 77 6.39 6.29 0.28
CA ILE A 77 7.16 7.05 -0.71
C ILE A 77 6.21 7.75 -1.70
N ARG A 78 5.20 7.03 -2.23
CA ARG A 78 4.19 7.61 -3.13
C ARG A 78 3.44 8.78 -2.51
N ARG A 79 3.07 8.70 -1.22
CA ARG A 79 2.42 9.82 -0.50
C ARG A 79 3.32 11.04 -0.36
N LYS A 80 4.62 10.83 -0.07
CA LYS A 80 5.61 11.91 0.03
C LYS A 80 5.82 12.60 -1.32
N ASP A 81 5.86 11.83 -2.41
CA ASP A 81 6.07 12.36 -3.76
C ASP A 81 4.88 13.20 -4.25
N LEU A 82 3.66 12.76 -3.95
CA LEU A 82 2.42 13.48 -4.29
C LEU A 82 2.13 14.70 -3.40
N ALA A 83 3.05 15.07 -2.48
CA ALA A 83 2.84 16.11 -1.46
C ALA A 83 1.52 15.94 -0.68
N ILE A 84 1.05 14.69 -0.53
CA ILE A 84 -0.15 14.34 0.23
C ILE A 84 0.19 14.47 1.72
N THR A 85 -0.16 15.62 2.30
CA THR A 85 0.05 15.92 3.72
C THR A 85 -1.04 15.36 4.64
N ASP A 86 -2.21 14.99 4.10
CA ASP A 86 -3.36 14.51 4.88
C ASP A 86 -3.67 13.02 4.61
N ALA A 87 -4.29 12.35 5.59
CA ALA A 87 -4.52 10.90 5.62
C ALA A 87 -5.35 10.37 4.42
N TYR A 88 -6.08 11.25 3.73
CA TYR A 88 -6.99 10.91 2.63
C TYR A 88 -6.53 11.39 1.24
N GLY A 89 -5.39 12.07 1.11
CA GLY A 89 -4.94 12.56 -0.21
C GLY A 89 -5.82 13.63 -0.85
N LEU A 90 -6.62 14.33 -0.05
CA LEU A 90 -7.49 15.41 -0.51
C LEU A 90 -6.75 16.74 -0.47
N ASP A 91 -6.74 17.47 -1.59
CA ASP A 91 -6.37 18.89 -1.60
C ASP A 91 -7.54 19.72 -1.03
N LEU A 92 -7.51 19.90 0.29
CA LEU A 92 -8.54 20.63 1.01
C LEU A 92 -8.58 22.11 0.63
N ASP A 93 -7.47 22.69 0.17
CA ASP A 93 -7.42 24.08 -0.27
C ASP A 93 -8.09 24.26 -1.64
N ALA A 94 -7.81 23.36 -2.59
CA ALA A 94 -8.51 23.33 -3.88
C ALA A 94 -10.00 23.06 -3.71
N ALA A 95 -10.36 22.09 -2.85
CA ALA A 95 -11.76 21.78 -2.56
C ALA A 95 -12.47 22.97 -1.89
N ARG A 96 -11.82 23.63 -0.92
CA ARG A 96 -12.36 24.83 -0.26
C ARG A 96 -12.56 25.97 -1.27
N PHE A 97 -11.63 26.16 -2.19
CA PHE A 97 -11.75 27.17 -3.24
C PHE A 97 -12.93 26.87 -4.19
N GLU A 98 -13.04 25.64 -4.69
CA GLU A 98 -14.10 25.24 -5.62
C GLU A 98 -15.50 25.34 -4.98
N ILE A 99 -15.64 24.82 -3.76
CA ILE A 99 -16.89 24.90 -2.98
C ILE A 99 -17.22 26.36 -2.67
N GLY A 100 -16.24 27.15 -2.23
CA GLY A 100 -16.40 28.59 -1.98
C GLY A 100 -16.89 29.35 -3.21
N CYS A 101 -16.32 29.09 -4.38
CA CYS A 101 -16.77 29.68 -5.64
C CYS A 101 -18.20 29.27 -6.01
N ARG A 102 -18.58 28.00 -5.80
CA ARG A 102 -19.94 27.51 -6.04
C ARG A 102 -20.95 28.18 -5.09
N LEU A 103 -20.64 28.25 -3.81
CA LEU A 103 -21.48 28.93 -2.81
C LEU A 103 -21.60 30.43 -3.09
N ALA A 104 -20.51 31.07 -3.52
CA ALA A 104 -20.49 32.48 -3.91
C ALA A 104 -21.31 32.75 -5.18
N ARG A 105 -21.56 31.76 -6.04
CA ARG A 105 -22.50 31.89 -7.17
C ARG A 105 -23.96 31.78 -6.77
N ILE A 106 -24.25 31.11 -5.65
CA ILE A 106 -25.62 30.93 -5.14
C ILE A 106 -26.02 32.09 -4.21
N ARG A 107 -25.06 32.63 -3.43
CA ARG A 107 -25.26 33.80 -2.57
C ARG A 107 -25.86 35.05 -3.24
N PRO A 108 -25.50 35.45 -4.48
CA PRO A 108 -26.13 36.60 -5.13
C PRO A 108 -27.58 36.32 -5.58
N CYS A 109 -28.03 35.07 -5.59
CA CYS A 109 -29.40 34.72 -6.00
C CYS A 109 -30.42 34.74 -4.85
N CYS A 110 -29.99 34.77 -3.58
CA CYS A 110 -30.90 34.75 -2.43
C CYS A 110 -30.43 35.76 -1.36
N GLY A 111 -31.23 36.79 -1.10
CA GLY A 111 -31.02 37.72 0.01
C GLY A 111 -30.87 36.96 1.33
N ALA A 112 -29.82 37.27 2.08
CA ALA A 112 -29.56 36.67 3.38
C ALA A 112 -30.61 37.18 4.37
N GLU A 113 -31.49 36.29 4.82
CA GLU A 113 -32.32 36.53 5.99
C GLU A 113 -31.43 36.27 7.22
N GLU A 114 -31.37 37.23 8.14
CA GLU A 114 -30.58 37.13 9.38
C GLU A 114 -31.13 35.98 10.23
N VAL A 115 -30.25 35.06 10.63
CA VAL A 115 -30.59 34.02 11.60
C VAL A 115 -30.57 34.67 12.98
N PRO A 116 -31.68 34.69 13.74
CA PRO A 116 -31.70 35.22 15.09
C PRO A 116 -30.82 34.38 16.01
N GLU A 117 -30.14 35.04 16.95
CA GLU A 117 -29.30 34.41 17.98
C GLU A 117 -30.03 33.37 18.84
#